data_AF-A0A921KL54-F1
#
_entry.id   AF-A0A921KL54-F1
#
_cell.length_a   1.000
_cell.length_b   1.000
_cell.length_c   1.000
_cell.angle_alpha   90.00
_cell.angle_beta   90.00
_cell.angle_gamma   90.00
#
_symmetry.space_group_name_H-M   'P 1'
#
loop_
_entity.id
_entity.type
_entity.pdbx_description
1 polymer ?
#
loop_
_entity_poly.entity_id
_entity_poly.type
_entity_poly.pdbx_seq_one_letter_code
_entity_poly.pdbx_strand_id
1 'polypeptide(L)'
;MSRTNKSPRSRGMMYTQQLKYSPYKIIDDLKIALETKVKPKRYAIIKHDKDIDDKGNPEEDHWQVMLEFDNPRYVTSIAKLLGDKPQSVHVWNNKISNGFAYLVHRTQNASSKYQYAPSEVVANFDYIEELAKITRQVKKSSTNVKDLLDDLYDGRIKKDDLENALTGSQYGKCCKQIEDVNAKRLQKEAETFRQKLIESGTPVRVIWIYGKPGTGKTTIAKIIAKRENRPYFISGSSRDIFQDYKGEHTVILDELRPKVIEYADLLRITDPYSPGAMAPSRYHDKYLACDLIIITSPYSPISFYDETFGITRQNLIRFLSTCIDTFEQLERRIMLTIHVEDTQFYMTEYDGINREYIPKVNTYKNNPYSATSRQINQMANGEELFEKLFS
;
A
#
# COMPACT_ATOMS: atom_id res chain seq x y z
N MET A 1 -22.20 -42.74 -37.05
CA MET A 1 -21.16 -41.86 -37.62
C MET A 1 -20.09 -41.62 -36.55
N SER A 2 -18.91 -42.21 -36.76
CA SER A 2 -17.76 -42.13 -35.84
C SER A 2 -17.28 -40.67 -35.74
N ARG A 3 -17.21 -40.13 -34.51
CA ARG A 3 -16.50 -38.88 -34.22
C ARG A 3 -15.03 -39.14 -34.52
N THR A 4 -14.56 -38.68 -35.67
CA THR A 4 -13.13 -38.71 -36.03
C THR A 4 -12.36 -37.97 -34.95
N ASN A 5 -11.58 -38.72 -34.16
CA ASN A 5 -10.76 -38.20 -33.07
C ASN A 5 -9.64 -37.34 -33.69
N LYS A 6 -9.91 -36.04 -33.90
CA LYS A 6 -8.95 -35.12 -34.52
C LYS A 6 -7.71 -35.06 -33.63
N SER A 7 -6.53 -35.25 -34.25
CA SER A 7 -5.25 -35.12 -33.56
C SER A 7 -5.18 -33.79 -32.80
N PRO A 8 -4.65 -33.77 -31.56
CA PRO A 8 -4.56 -32.55 -30.78
C PRO A 8 -3.63 -31.53 -31.47
N ARG A 9 -3.93 -30.23 -31.27
CA ARG A 9 -3.16 -29.12 -31.83
C ARG A 9 -2.73 -28.14 -30.75
N SER A 10 -1.51 -27.61 -30.84
CA SER A 10 -0.97 -26.64 -29.88
C SER A 10 0.11 -25.77 -30.50
N ARG A 11 0.41 -24.64 -29.86
CA ARG A 11 1.58 -23.80 -30.15
C ARG A 11 2.84 -24.32 -29.47
N GLY A 12 2.72 -25.03 -28.34
CA GLY A 12 3.82 -25.64 -27.62
C GLY A 12 3.74 -27.15 -27.69
N MET A 13 4.83 -27.80 -28.08
CA MET A 13 4.92 -29.27 -28.16
C MET A 13 6.26 -29.75 -27.64
N MET A 14 6.29 -30.98 -27.11
CA MET A 14 7.52 -31.67 -26.74
C MET A 14 7.66 -32.91 -27.63
N TYR A 15 8.78 -33.04 -28.35
CA TYR A 15 9.17 -34.28 -29.00
C TYR A 15 10.11 -35.07 -28.10
N THR A 16 9.78 -36.33 -27.84
CA THR A 16 10.55 -37.24 -27.00
C THR A 16 10.69 -38.57 -27.70
N GLN A 17 11.92 -39.05 -27.91
CA GLN A 17 12.15 -40.33 -28.57
C GLN A 17 13.48 -40.97 -28.19
N GLN A 18 13.47 -42.27 -27.88
CA GLN A 18 14.68 -43.04 -27.60
C GLN A 18 15.59 -43.10 -28.82
N LEU A 19 16.90 -42.96 -28.61
CA LEU A 19 17.87 -42.92 -29.72
C LEU A 19 17.78 -44.17 -30.60
N LYS A 20 17.49 -45.35 -30.05
CA LYS A 20 17.33 -46.59 -30.82
C LYS A 20 16.17 -46.54 -31.83
N TYR A 21 15.09 -45.85 -31.51
CA TYR A 21 13.90 -45.72 -32.38
C TYR A 21 13.85 -44.41 -33.16
N SER A 22 14.64 -43.41 -32.77
CA SER A 22 14.64 -42.12 -33.45
C SER A 22 15.16 -42.24 -34.89
N PRO A 23 14.54 -41.55 -35.86
CA PRO A 23 15.10 -41.38 -37.20
C PRO A 23 16.44 -40.64 -37.22
N TYR A 24 16.77 -39.94 -36.13
CA TYR A 24 17.97 -39.11 -36.01
C TYR A 24 18.88 -39.64 -34.90
N LYS A 25 20.04 -40.17 -35.28
CA LYS A 25 21.03 -40.70 -34.31
C LYS A 25 22.00 -39.64 -33.83
N ILE A 26 22.19 -38.59 -34.62
CA ILE A 26 23.10 -37.47 -34.35
C ILE A 26 22.26 -36.19 -34.26
N ILE A 27 22.65 -35.30 -33.34
CA ILE A 27 21.92 -34.06 -33.07
C ILE A 27 21.84 -33.13 -34.28
N ASP A 28 22.87 -33.09 -35.11
CA ASP A 28 22.94 -32.22 -36.29
C ASP A 28 21.88 -32.59 -37.33
N ASP A 29 21.60 -33.88 -37.54
CA ASP A 29 20.56 -34.33 -38.47
C ASP A 29 19.17 -33.92 -37.97
N LEU A 30 18.92 -34.05 -36.66
CA LEU A 30 17.68 -33.61 -36.04
C LEU A 30 17.52 -32.09 -36.15
N LYS A 31 18.59 -31.34 -35.90
CA LYS A 31 18.63 -29.89 -36.07
C LYS A 31 18.28 -29.48 -37.50
N ILE A 32 18.91 -30.10 -38.49
CA ILE A 32 18.61 -29.86 -39.91
C ILE A 32 17.14 -30.15 -40.21
N ALA A 33 16.58 -31.25 -39.70
CA ALA A 33 15.16 -31.55 -39.89
C ALA A 33 14.23 -30.51 -39.26
N LEU A 34 14.57 -30.02 -38.07
CA LEU A 34 13.82 -28.95 -37.40
C LEU A 34 13.86 -27.65 -38.19
N GLU A 35 15.03 -27.24 -38.69
CA GLU A 35 15.21 -25.99 -39.42
C GLU A 35 14.64 -26.02 -40.84
N THR A 36 14.73 -27.16 -41.53
CA THR A 36 14.35 -27.28 -42.95
C THR A 36 12.93 -27.78 -43.17
N LYS A 37 12.45 -28.71 -42.34
CA LYS A 37 11.13 -29.37 -42.52
C LYS A 37 10.09 -28.86 -41.52
N VAL A 38 10.41 -28.84 -40.23
CA VAL A 38 9.43 -28.53 -39.17
C VAL A 38 9.19 -27.03 -39.02
N LYS A 39 10.26 -26.23 -39.12
CA LYS A 39 10.28 -24.76 -39.05
C LYS A 39 9.52 -24.19 -37.83
N PRO A 40 9.86 -24.59 -36.59
CA PRO A 40 9.32 -23.95 -35.41
C PRO A 40 9.86 -22.53 -35.26
N LYS A 41 9.13 -21.66 -34.56
CA LYS A 41 9.59 -20.32 -34.19
C LYS A 41 10.81 -20.41 -33.27
N ARG A 42 10.68 -21.20 -32.21
CA ARG A 42 11.77 -21.51 -31.27
C ARG A 42 11.84 -23.01 -31.05
N TYR A 43 13.04 -23.54 -30.93
CA TYR A 43 13.26 -24.90 -30.47
C TYR A 43 14.51 -25.00 -29.60
N ALA A 44 14.52 -26.02 -28.74
CA ALA A 44 15.66 -26.38 -27.92
C ALA A 44 15.74 -27.91 -27.82
N ILE A 45 16.92 -28.48 -28.03
CA ILE A 45 17.21 -29.92 -28.09
C ILE A 45 18.19 -30.25 -26.96
N ILE A 46 17.96 -31.37 -26.28
CA ILE A 46 18.93 -31.97 -25.36
C ILE A 46 18.90 -33.49 -25.52
N LYS A 47 20.05 -34.13 -25.31
CA LYS A 47 20.14 -35.58 -25.11
C LYS A 47 19.98 -35.86 -23.62
N HIS A 48 19.00 -36.68 -23.26
CA HIS A 48 18.86 -37.21 -21.90
C HIS A 48 19.53 -38.58 -21.85
N ASP A 49 20.70 -38.65 -21.21
CA ASP A 49 21.55 -39.85 -21.08
C ASP A 49 22.05 -40.10 -19.64
N LYS A 50 21.51 -39.36 -18.68
CA LYS A 50 21.83 -39.44 -17.24
C LYS A 50 20.59 -39.67 -16.39
N ASP A 51 19.46 -39.97 -17.03
CA ASP A 51 18.18 -40.19 -16.38
C ASP A 51 18.12 -41.60 -15.76
N ILE A 52 17.38 -41.71 -14.65
CA ILE A 52 17.24 -42.95 -13.89
C ILE A 52 15.74 -43.21 -13.72
N ASP A 53 15.33 -44.46 -13.94
CA ASP A 53 13.95 -44.91 -13.82
C ASP A 53 13.51 -45.01 -12.34
N ASP A 54 12.20 -45.20 -12.12
CA ASP A 54 11.63 -45.32 -10.77
C ASP A 54 12.19 -46.50 -9.94
N LYS A 55 12.95 -47.41 -10.58
CA LYS A 55 13.59 -48.58 -9.95
C LYS A 55 15.10 -48.39 -9.73
N GLY A 56 15.64 -47.22 -10.06
CA GLY A 56 17.06 -46.91 -9.88
C GLY A 56 17.97 -47.37 -11.03
N ASN A 57 17.41 -47.83 -12.16
CA ASN A 57 18.19 -48.23 -13.33
C ASN A 57 18.34 -47.06 -14.32
N PRO A 58 19.43 -46.98 -15.09
CA PRO A 58 19.56 -45.99 -16.15
C PRO A 58 18.39 -46.06 -17.14
N GLU A 59 17.74 -44.93 -17.40
CA GLU A 59 16.79 -44.82 -18.51
C GLU A 59 17.52 -44.87 -19.85
N GLU A 60 16.81 -45.30 -20.88
CA GLU A 60 17.34 -45.32 -22.24
C GLU A 60 17.58 -43.92 -22.77
N ASP A 61 18.76 -43.70 -23.36
CA ASP A 61 19.13 -42.44 -24.00
C ASP A 61 18.05 -41.99 -24.97
N HIS A 62 17.58 -40.75 -24.80
CA HIS A 62 16.52 -40.20 -25.63
C HIS A 62 16.74 -38.73 -25.98
N TRP A 63 16.20 -38.32 -27.12
CA TRP A 63 16.08 -36.92 -27.48
C TRP A 63 14.89 -36.31 -26.76
N GLN A 64 15.07 -35.11 -26.24
CA GLN A 64 13.97 -34.27 -25.80
C GLN A 64 14.08 -32.90 -26.48
N VAL A 65 12.99 -32.49 -27.15
CA VAL A 65 12.94 -31.27 -27.93
C VAL A 65 11.69 -30.46 -27.61
N MET A 66 11.89 -29.27 -27.07
CA MET A 66 10.80 -28.32 -26.87
C MET A 66 10.61 -27.49 -28.14
N LEU A 67 9.38 -27.42 -28.64
CA LEU A 67 9.00 -26.72 -29.87
C LEU A 67 7.95 -25.64 -29.57
N GLU A 68 8.16 -24.45 -30.14
CA GLU A 68 7.19 -23.36 -30.15
C GLU A 68 6.87 -22.93 -31.58
N PHE A 69 5.58 -22.73 -31.87
CA PHE A 69 5.08 -22.26 -33.15
C PHE A 69 4.29 -20.95 -33.00
N ASP A 70 4.34 -20.09 -34.03
CA ASP A 70 3.53 -18.88 -34.08
C ASP A 70 2.02 -19.20 -34.08
N ASN A 71 1.63 -20.24 -34.81
CA ASN A 71 0.26 -20.72 -34.90
C ASN A 71 0.13 -22.18 -34.43
N PRO A 72 -1.00 -22.60 -33.83
CA PRO A 72 -1.21 -23.98 -33.43
C PRO A 72 -1.02 -24.98 -34.58
N ARG A 73 -0.20 -26.01 -34.38
CA ARG A 73 0.05 -27.10 -35.35
C ARG A 73 -0.54 -28.41 -34.84
N TYR A 74 -0.78 -29.38 -35.73
CA TYR A 74 -1.26 -30.72 -35.35
C TYR A 74 -0.10 -31.65 -34.99
N VAL A 75 -0.23 -32.40 -33.91
CA VAL A 75 0.76 -33.39 -33.46
C VAL A 75 1.12 -34.38 -34.58
N THR A 76 0.11 -34.93 -35.26
CA THR A 76 0.32 -35.87 -36.38
C THR A 76 1.09 -35.24 -37.54
N SER A 77 0.89 -33.95 -37.81
CA SER A 77 1.63 -33.25 -38.86
C SER A 77 3.10 -33.06 -38.49
N ILE A 78 3.40 -32.73 -37.23
CA ILE A 78 4.77 -32.54 -36.77
C ILE A 78 5.52 -33.88 -36.76
N ALA A 79 4.90 -34.94 -36.24
CA ALA A 79 5.49 -36.28 -36.26
C ALA A 79 5.80 -36.75 -37.70
N LYS A 80 4.87 -36.53 -38.65
CA LYS A 80 5.10 -36.84 -40.07
C LYS A 80 6.28 -36.07 -40.66
N LEU A 81 6.44 -34.79 -40.34
CA LEU A 81 7.57 -33.97 -40.81
C LEU A 81 8.91 -34.44 -40.24
N LEU A 82 8.90 -34.93 -38.99
CA LEU A 82 10.06 -35.55 -38.35
C LEU A 82 10.33 -36.98 -38.85
N GLY A 83 9.41 -37.59 -39.59
CA GLY A 83 9.53 -38.99 -40.02
C GLY A 83 9.33 -39.99 -38.89
N ASP A 84 8.57 -39.62 -37.85
CA ASP A 84 8.34 -40.42 -36.65
C ASP A 84 6.83 -40.63 -36.40
N LYS A 85 6.50 -41.46 -35.41
CA LYS A 85 5.13 -41.81 -35.02
C LYS A 85 4.51 -40.68 -34.20
N PRO A 86 3.19 -40.43 -34.30
CA PRO A 86 2.50 -39.38 -33.53
C PRO A 86 2.71 -39.43 -32.02
N GLN A 87 2.95 -40.61 -31.46
CA GLN A 87 3.21 -40.83 -30.04
C GLN A 87 4.53 -40.23 -29.54
N SER A 88 5.45 -39.87 -30.43
CA SER A 88 6.72 -39.22 -30.09
C SER A 88 6.57 -37.71 -29.86
N VAL A 89 5.42 -37.12 -30.21
CA VAL A 89 5.16 -35.68 -30.08
C VAL A 89 3.96 -35.48 -29.17
N HIS A 90 4.16 -34.73 -28.08
CA HIS A 90 3.14 -34.45 -27.08
C HIS A 90 2.80 -32.96 -27.05
N VAL A 91 1.53 -32.64 -26.78
CA VAL A 91 1.14 -31.26 -26.52
C VAL A 91 1.69 -30.81 -25.18
N TRP A 92 2.31 -29.64 -25.15
CA TRP A 92 2.70 -28.98 -23.91
C TRP A 92 1.55 -28.10 -23.42
N ASN A 93 0.89 -28.52 -22.33
CA ASN A 93 -0.29 -27.82 -21.78
C ASN A 93 0.08 -26.66 -20.84
N ASN A 94 1.32 -26.60 -20.35
CA ASN A 94 1.80 -25.55 -19.47
C ASN A 94 2.32 -24.34 -20.27
N LYS A 95 2.76 -23.29 -19.57
CA LYS A 95 3.51 -22.20 -20.20
C LYS A 95 4.70 -22.78 -20.97
N ILE A 96 4.91 -22.33 -22.20
CA ILE A 96 6.01 -22.79 -23.09
C ILE A 96 7.37 -22.58 -22.43
N SER A 97 7.54 -21.48 -21.69
CA SER A 97 8.72 -21.19 -20.88
C SER A 97 9.07 -22.32 -19.90
N ASN A 98 8.07 -22.95 -19.29
CA ASN A 98 8.29 -24.09 -18.40
C ASN A 98 8.78 -25.32 -19.16
N GLY A 99 8.40 -25.47 -20.44
CA GLY A 99 8.90 -26.54 -21.30
C GLY A 99 10.40 -26.41 -21.56
N PHE A 100 10.89 -25.19 -21.77
CA PHE A 100 12.32 -24.94 -21.89
C PHE A 100 13.07 -25.24 -20.60
N ALA A 101 12.54 -24.86 -19.43
CA ALA A 101 13.14 -25.22 -18.13
C ALA A 101 13.08 -26.72 -17.83
N TYR A 102 12.06 -27.43 -18.36
CA TYR A 102 11.90 -28.86 -18.17
C TYR A 102 13.02 -29.68 -18.84
N LEU A 103 13.55 -29.22 -19.98
CA LEU A 103 14.66 -29.89 -20.69
C LEU A 103 15.89 -30.12 -19.80
N VAL A 104 16.17 -29.22 -18.86
CA VAL A 104 17.29 -29.33 -17.91
C VAL A 104 16.83 -29.71 -16.50
N HIS A 105 15.60 -30.22 -16.38
CA HIS A 105 14.97 -30.64 -15.13
C HIS A 105 14.83 -29.57 -14.03
N ARG A 106 14.88 -28.29 -14.41
CA ARG A 106 14.75 -27.13 -13.49
C ARG A 106 13.30 -26.73 -13.22
N THR A 107 12.38 -27.68 -13.23
CA THR A 107 10.97 -27.47 -12.84
C THR A 107 10.68 -28.19 -11.54
N GLN A 108 9.68 -27.74 -10.77
CA GLN A 108 9.33 -28.36 -9.48
C GLN A 108 9.11 -29.88 -9.61
N ASN A 109 8.40 -30.29 -10.67
CA ASN A 109 8.06 -31.69 -10.93
C ASN A 109 9.22 -32.56 -11.44
N ALA A 110 10.37 -31.95 -11.78
CA ALA A 110 11.56 -32.65 -12.25
C ALA A 110 12.77 -32.45 -11.34
N SER A 111 12.57 -31.84 -10.16
CA SER A 111 13.65 -31.51 -9.22
C SER A 111 14.39 -32.73 -8.67
N SER A 112 13.74 -33.89 -8.62
CA SER A 112 14.34 -35.17 -8.23
C SER A 112 15.14 -35.85 -9.35
N LYS A 113 14.99 -35.40 -10.60
CA LYS A 113 15.75 -35.93 -11.75
C LYS A 113 17.13 -35.29 -11.85
N TYR A 114 18.02 -35.93 -12.62
CA TYR A 114 19.34 -35.39 -12.91
C TYR A 114 19.25 -33.99 -13.54
N GLN A 115 19.98 -33.03 -12.98
CA GLN A 115 19.94 -31.63 -13.42
C GLN A 115 21.01 -31.38 -14.47
N TYR A 116 20.62 -31.29 -15.74
CA TYR A 116 21.55 -31.03 -16.85
C TYR A 116 22.06 -29.58 -16.85
N ALA A 117 23.26 -29.37 -17.40
CA ALA A 117 23.81 -28.04 -17.59
C ALA A 117 23.10 -27.33 -18.76
N PRO A 118 22.72 -26.03 -18.63
CA PRO A 118 22.13 -25.27 -19.72
C PRO A 118 22.94 -25.23 -21.02
N SER A 119 24.27 -25.38 -20.92
CA SER A 119 25.19 -25.44 -22.05
C SER A 119 25.09 -26.73 -22.87
N GLU A 120 24.44 -27.78 -22.33
CA GLU A 120 24.18 -29.05 -23.06
C GLU A 120 23.00 -28.92 -24.03
N VAL A 121 22.27 -27.79 -24.00
CA VAL A 121 21.10 -27.55 -24.85
C VAL A 121 21.50 -26.83 -26.14
N VAL A 122 21.07 -27.38 -27.28
CA VAL A 122 21.20 -26.75 -28.60
C VAL A 122 19.87 -26.09 -28.98
N ALA A 123 19.88 -24.77 -29.19
CA ALA A 123 18.68 -23.99 -29.48
C ALA A 123 18.91 -22.99 -30.61
N ASN A 124 17.83 -22.52 -31.25
CA ASN A 124 17.87 -21.42 -32.24
C ASN A 124 17.68 -20.02 -31.62
N PHE A 125 17.83 -19.90 -30.30
CA PHE A 125 17.75 -18.65 -29.54
C PHE A 125 18.70 -18.72 -28.35
N ASP A 126 18.90 -17.60 -27.64
CA ASP A 126 19.70 -17.58 -26.41
C ASP A 126 18.98 -18.31 -25.27
N TYR A 127 19.26 -19.60 -25.16
CA TYR A 127 18.64 -20.48 -24.18
C TYR A 127 19.08 -20.18 -22.75
N ILE A 128 20.35 -19.79 -22.56
CA ILE A 128 20.90 -19.47 -21.23
C ILE A 128 20.22 -18.20 -20.70
N GLU A 129 20.08 -17.17 -21.53
CA GLU A 129 19.37 -15.95 -21.16
C GLU A 129 17.88 -16.20 -20.89
N GLU A 130 17.22 -17.05 -21.69
CA GLU A 130 15.82 -17.43 -21.47
C GLU A 130 15.63 -18.15 -20.12
N LEU A 131 16.50 -19.11 -19.78
CA LEU A 131 16.47 -19.77 -18.47
C LEU A 131 16.68 -18.76 -17.33
N ALA A 132 17.61 -17.82 -17.49
CA ALA A 132 17.82 -16.77 -16.49
C ALA A 132 16.56 -15.91 -16.31
N LYS A 133 15.85 -15.56 -17.39
CA LYS A 133 14.57 -14.84 -17.35
C LYS A 133 13.51 -15.64 -16.57
N ILE A 134 13.40 -16.94 -16.84
CA ILE A 134 12.46 -17.84 -16.13
C ILE A 134 12.78 -17.87 -14.63
N THR A 135 14.04 -18.08 -14.25
CA THR A 135 14.45 -18.10 -12.84
C THR A 135 14.16 -16.78 -12.13
N ARG A 136 14.41 -15.63 -12.78
CA ARG A 136 14.10 -14.30 -12.22
C ARG A 136 12.59 -14.11 -12.02
N GLN A 137 11.76 -14.55 -12.95
CA GLN A 137 10.30 -14.47 -12.82
C GLN A 137 9.78 -15.32 -11.66
N VAL A 138 10.31 -16.54 -11.48
CA VAL A 138 9.93 -17.42 -10.37
C VAL A 138 10.36 -16.83 -9.02
N LYS A 139 11.57 -16.28 -8.90
CA LYS A 139 12.05 -15.60 -7.68
C LYS A 139 11.24 -14.35 -7.31
N LYS A 140 10.74 -13.60 -8.29
CA LYS A 140 9.80 -12.48 -8.01
C LYS A 140 8.43 -12.96 -7.52
N SER A 141 8.01 -14.18 -7.90
CA SER A 141 6.74 -14.76 -7.44
C SER A 141 6.83 -15.47 -6.07
N SER A 142 8.05 -15.73 -5.57
CA SER A 142 8.27 -16.47 -4.32
C SER A 142 8.20 -15.61 -3.05
N THR A 143 8.01 -14.29 -3.13
CA THR A 143 7.59 -13.50 -1.97
C THR A 143 6.14 -13.88 -1.67
N ASN A 144 5.95 -14.79 -0.72
CA ASN A 144 4.64 -15.29 -0.35
C ASN A 144 3.82 -14.14 0.25
N VAL A 145 2.70 -13.81 -0.40
CA VAL A 145 1.80 -12.73 0.04
C VAL A 145 1.32 -12.96 1.47
N LYS A 146 1.20 -14.22 1.91
CA LYS A 146 0.81 -14.55 3.29
C LYS A 146 1.86 -14.07 4.30
N ASP A 147 3.13 -14.36 4.05
CA ASP A 147 4.21 -13.96 4.95
C ASP A 147 4.30 -12.43 5.05
N LEU A 148 4.10 -11.72 3.93
CA LEU A 148 4.00 -10.25 3.95
C LEU A 148 2.80 -9.74 4.75
N LEU A 149 1.64 -10.39 4.67
CA LEU A 149 0.47 -10.03 5.47
C LEU A 149 0.72 -10.27 6.97
N ASP A 150 1.39 -11.35 7.33
CA ASP A 150 1.77 -11.64 8.72
C ASP A 150 2.80 -10.61 9.23
N ASP A 151 3.82 -10.29 8.42
CA ASP A 151 4.80 -9.24 8.73
C ASP A 151 4.15 -7.86 8.84
N LEU A 152 3.14 -7.58 8.02
CA LEU A 152 2.34 -6.37 8.13
C LEU A 152 1.60 -6.36 9.47
N TYR A 153 0.85 -7.43 9.78
CA TYR A 153 0.07 -7.58 11.02
C TYR A 153 0.93 -7.39 12.28
N ASP A 154 2.14 -7.96 12.27
CA ASP A 154 3.11 -7.86 13.37
C ASP A 154 3.83 -6.50 13.43
N GLY A 155 3.61 -5.61 12.47
CA GLY A 155 4.24 -4.29 12.41
C GLY A 155 5.70 -4.30 11.94
N ARG A 156 6.18 -5.41 11.37
CA ARG A 156 7.57 -5.55 10.85
C ARG A 156 7.77 -4.78 9.54
N ILE A 157 6.70 -4.64 8.75
CA ILE A 157 6.70 -3.84 7.52
C ILE A 157 5.53 -2.85 7.50
N LYS A 158 5.66 -1.76 6.73
CA LYS A 158 4.55 -0.83 6.50
C LYS A 158 3.70 -1.31 5.32
N LYS A 159 2.45 -0.82 5.29
CA LYS A 159 1.52 -1.07 4.18
C LYS A 159 2.15 -0.68 2.83
N ASP A 160 2.75 0.51 2.76
CA ASP A 160 3.39 1.00 1.53
C ASP A 160 4.55 0.09 1.08
N ASP A 161 5.33 -0.46 2.02
CA ASP A 161 6.41 -1.41 1.71
C ASP A 161 5.87 -2.73 1.15
N LEU A 162 4.77 -3.23 1.74
CA LEU A 162 4.07 -4.41 1.25
C LEU A 162 3.55 -4.16 -0.17
N GLU A 163 2.86 -3.04 -0.41
CA GLU A 163 2.30 -2.71 -1.72
C GLU A 163 3.39 -2.60 -2.80
N ASN A 164 4.52 -1.96 -2.46
CA ASN A 164 5.67 -1.86 -3.35
C ASN A 164 6.34 -3.20 -3.67
N ALA A 165 6.22 -4.20 -2.77
CA ALA A 165 6.74 -5.55 -2.99
C ALA A 165 5.85 -6.40 -3.91
N LEU A 166 4.60 -5.99 -4.16
CA LEU A 166 3.65 -6.74 -4.97
C LEU A 166 3.62 -6.30 -6.43
N THR A 167 3.40 -7.25 -7.34
CA THR A 167 2.96 -6.91 -8.70
C THR A 167 1.50 -6.43 -8.68
N GLY A 168 1.08 -5.62 -9.67
CA GLY A 168 -0.31 -5.16 -9.76
C GLY A 168 -1.35 -6.29 -9.77
N SER A 169 -1.01 -7.46 -10.34
CA SER A 169 -1.88 -8.65 -10.32
C SER A 169 -2.00 -9.30 -8.94
N GLN A 170 -0.93 -9.26 -8.12
CA GLN A 170 -0.96 -9.74 -6.74
C GLN A 170 -1.73 -8.75 -5.87
N TYR A 171 -1.42 -7.45 -5.99
CA TYR A 171 -2.14 -6.39 -5.30
C TYR A 171 -3.64 -6.46 -5.58
N GLY A 172 -4.07 -6.52 -6.85
CA GLY A 172 -5.50 -6.59 -7.19
C GLY A 172 -6.23 -7.81 -6.62
N LYS A 173 -5.52 -8.90 -6.30
CA LYS A 173 -6.11 -10.09 -5.65
C LYS A 173 -6.23 -9.96 -4.13
N CYS A 174 -5.32 -9.23 -3.49
CA CYS A 174 -5.21 -9.19 -2.02
C CYS A 174 -5.39 -7.79 -1.42
N CYS A 175 -5.69 -6.75 -2.22
CA CYS A 175 -5.84 -5.37 -1.75
C CYS A 175 -6.79 -5.26 -0.55
N LYS A 176 -7.94 -5.92 -0.61
CA LYS A 176 -8.89 -5.96 0.52
C LYS A 176 -8.27 -6.59 1.78
N GLN A 177 -7.52 -7.68 1.62
CA GLN A 177 -6.83 -8.32 2.75
C GLN A 177 -5.76 -7.42 3.36
N ILE A 178 -5.01 -6.70 2.53
CA ILE A 178 -4.02 -5.71 2.97
C ILE A 178 -4.70 -4.62 3.82
N GLU A 179 -5.82 -4.08 3.36
CA GLU A 179 -6.60 -3.09 4.11
C GLU A 179 -7.11 -3.66 5.44
N ASP A 180 -7.75 -4.83 5.42
CA ASP A 180 -8.33 -5.46 6.60
C ASP A 180 -7.24 -5.76 7.66
N VAL A 181 -6.10 -6.29 7.23
CA VAL A 181 -4.95 -6.58 8.11
C VAL A 181 -4.33 -5.30 8.67
N ASN A 182 -4.12 -4.29 7.82
CA ASN A 182 -3.57 -3.00 8.27
C ASN A 182 -4.52 -2.30 9.26
N ALA A 183 -5.83 -2.32 9.00
CA ALA A 183 -6.82 -1.78 9.91
C ALA A 183 -6.79 -2.50 11.28
N LYS A 184 -6.70 -3.84 11.28
CA LYS A 184 -6.62 -4.62 12.51
C LYS A 184 -5.33 -4.35 13.29
N ARG A 185 -4.20 -4.18 12.61
CA ARG A 185 -2.95 -3.77 13.23
C ARG A 185 -3.06 -2.41 13.89
N LEU A 186 -3.54 -1.39 13.17
CA LEU A 186 -3.70 -0.04 13.69
C LEU A 186 -4.62 -0.02 14.92
N GLN A 187 -5.68 -0.83 14.91
CA GLN A 187 -6.52 -1.04 16.10
C GLN A 187 -5.70 -1.55 17.29
N LYS A 188 -4.94 -2.64 17.12
CA LYS A 188 -4.12 -3.25 18.19
C LYS A 188 -3.08 -2.28 18.73
N GLU A 189 -2.42 -1.53 17.86
CA GLU A 189 -1.44 -0.50 18.22
C GLU A 189 -2.11 0.62 19.03
N ALA A 190 -3.27 1.10 18.60
CA ALA A 190 -4.03 2.13 19.31
C ALA A 190 -4.50 1.68 20.69
N GLU A 191 -5.01 0.45 20.81
CA GLU A 191 -5.40 -0.16 22.09
C GLU A 191 -4.20 -0.26 23.04
N THR A 192 -3.06 -0.76 22.55
CA THR A 192 -1.82 -0.88 23.33
C THR A 192 -1.30 0.49 23.79
N PHE A 193 -1.34 1.48 22.90
CA PHE A 193 -0.91 2.84 23.22
C PHE A 193 -1.78 3.47 24.31
N ARG A 194 -3.11 3.33 24.20
CA ARG A 194 -4.05 3.83 25.21
C ARG A 194 -3.90 3.17 26.56
N GLN A 195 -3.69 1.86 26.57
CA GLN A 195 -3.46 1.13 27.81
C GLN A 195 -2.25 1.72 28.56
N LYS A 196 -1.17 2.04 27.85
CA LYS A 196 0.00 2.73 28.42
C LYS A 196 -0.30 4.15 28.90
N LEU A 197 -1.13 4.91 28.19
CA LEU A 197 -1.55 6.25 28.63
C LEU A 197 -2.34 6.17 29.95
N ILE A 198 -3.29 5.25 30.05
CA ILE A 198 -4.09 5.02 31.25
C ILE A 198 -3.20 4.60 32.42
N GLU A 199 -2.31 3.63 32.21
CA GLU A 199 -1.38 3.13 33.23
C GLU A 199 -0.41 4.21 33.71
N SER A 200 0.04 5.09 32.82
CA SER A 200 0.92 6.23 33.17
C SER A 200 0.17 7.43 33.75
N GLY A 201 -1.17 7.43 33.71
CA GLY A 201 -1.99 8.59 34.10
C GLY A 201 -1.79 9.82 33.21
N THR A 202 -1.26 9.64 31.99
CA THR A 202 -1.00 10.75 31.06
C THR A 202 -2.29 11.12 30.33
N PRO A 203 -2.86 12.32 30.53
CA PRO A 203 -4.09 12.72 29.87
C PRO A 203 -3.85 13.06 28.40
N VAL A 204 -4.88 12.93 27.56
CA VAL A 204 -4.86 13.52 26.21
C VAL A 204 -4.85 15.04 26.36
N ARG A 205 -3.85 15.69 25.76
CA ARG A 205 -3.74 17.15 25.75
C ARG A 205 -4.52 17.70 24.57
N VAL A 206 -5.44 18.63 24.82
CA VAL A 206 -6.19 19.31 23.76
C VAL A 206 -5.81 20.79 23.74
N ILE A 207 -5.36 21.27 22.58
CA ILE A 207 -5.00 22.66 22.34
C ILE A 207 -5.97 23.24 21.33
N TRP A 208 -6.65 24.33 21.67
CA TRP A 208 -7.53 25.05 20.75
C TRP A 208 -6.88 26.37 20.30
N ILE A 209 -6.67 26.52 19.00
CA ILE A 209 -6.05 27.70 18.39
C ILE A 209 -7.09 28.40 17.53
N TYR A 210 -7.48 29.61 17.93
CA TYR A 210 -8.52 30.36 17.22
C TYR A 210 -8.10 31.76 16.80
N GLY A 211 -8.88 32.38 15.91
CA GLY A 211 -8.62 33.71 15.36
C GLY A 211 -8.97 33.81 13.88
N LYS A 212 -8.90 35.02 13.32
CA LYS A 212 -9.34 35.29 11.93
C LYS A 212 -8.62 34.41 10.90
N PRO A 213 -9.24 34.10 9.75
CA PRO A 213 -8.55 33.45 8.63
C PRO A 213 -7.28 34.22 8.25
N GLY A 214 -6.22 33.51 7.85
CA GLY A 214 -4.96 34.15 7.44
C GLY A 214 -3.98 34.48 8.58
N THR A 215 -4.37 34.40 9.85
CA THR A 215 -3.47 34.75 10.99
C THR A 215 -2.37 33.70 11.27
N GLY A 216 -2.34 32.56 10.56
CA GLY A 216 -1.25 31.57 10.71
C GLY A 216 -1.50 30.46 11.74
N LYS A 217 -2.73 30.26 12.20
CA LYS A 217 -3.15 29.19 13.14
C LYS A 217 -2.62 27.80 12.77
N THR A 218 -2.84 27.37 11.53
CA THR A 218 -2.38 26.06 11.01
C THR A 218 -0.85 25.93 11.05
N THR A 219 -0.12 27.02 10.79
CA THR A 219 1.34 27.04 10.90
C THR A 219 1.78 26.82 12.35
N ILE A 220 1.15 27.52 13.30
CA ILE A 220 1.42 27.34 14.73
C ILE A 220 1.11 25.91 15.17
N ALA A 221 -0.03 25.35 14.75
CA ALA A 221 -0.40 23.95 15.03
C ALA A 221 0.66 22.96 14.53
N LYS A 222 1.12 23.13 13.28
CA LYS A 222 2.20 22.31 12.71
C LYS A 222 3.52 22.45 13.48
N ILE A 223 3.86 23.66 13.95
CA ILE A 223 5.07 23.88 14.76
C ILE A 223 4.97 23.15 16.09
N ILE A 224 3.81 23.22 16.77
CA ILE A 224 3.58 22.50 18.04
C ILE A 224 3.70 20.99 17.80
N ALA A 225 3.03 20.45 16.77
CA ALA A 225 3.09 19.04 16.45
C ALA A 225 4.51 18.55 16.11
N LYS A 226 5.30 19.35 15.37
CA LYS A 226 6.70 19.02 15.06
C LYS A 226 7.58 18.91 16.31
N ARG A 227 7.29 19.67 17.38
CA ARG A 227 8.07 19.63 18.63
C ARG A 227 7.87 18.34 19.42
N GLU A 228 6.81 17.59 19.14
CA GLU A 228 6.58 16.27 19.75
C GLU A 228 7.52 15.19 19.21
N ASN A 229 8.35 15.50 18.19
CA ASN A 229 9.29 14.58 17.55
C ASN A 229 8.64 13.25 17.09
N ARG A 230 7.36 13.31 16.71
CA ARG A 230 6.56 12.18 16.25
C ARG A 230 5.78 12.58 15.00
N PRO A 231 5.41 11.63 14.12
CA PRO A 231 4.49 11.90 13.02
C PRO A 231 3.16 12.45 13.54
N TYR A 232 2.58 13.39 12.79
CA TYR A 232 1.28 13.97 13.10
C TYR A 232 0.34 13.88 11.90
N PHE A 233 -0.94 13.73 12.20
CA PHE A 233 -2.03 13.75 11.24
C PHE A 233 -2.62 15.16 11.13
N ILE A 234 -3.05 15.56 9.93
CA ILE A 234 -3.87 16.75 9.70
C ILE A 234 -5.18 16.29 9.06
N SER A 235 -6.30 16.74 9.61
CA SER A 235 -7.62 16.41 9.08
C SER A 235 -7.80 16.82 7.62
N GLY A 236 -8.52 15.97 6.88
CA GLY A 236 -8.84 16.18 5.47
C GLY A 236 -10.10 17.03 5.25
N SER A 237 -10.78 16.78 4.12
CA SER A 237 -12.04 17.45 3.77
C SER A 237 -13.11 17.26 4.85
N SER A 238 -14.01 18.24 5.01
CA SER A 238 -15.19 18.16 5.89
C SER A 238 -16.09 16.94 5.65
N ARG A 239 -15.96 16.31 4.48
CA ARG A 239 -16.66 15.10 4.08
C ARG A 239 -16.18 13.83 4.78
N ASP A 240 -14.91 13.78 5.17
CA ASP A 240 -14.28 12.68 5.91
C ASP A 240 -13.01 13.19 6.60
N ILE A 241 -13.18 13.67 7.84
CA ILE A 241 -12.16 14.39 8.60
C ILE A 241 -10.94 13.50 8.87
N PHE A 242 -11.14 12.19 9.00
CA PHE A 242 -10.12 11.23 9.44
C PHE A 242 -9.67 10.26 8.34
N GLN A 243 -10.05 10.48 7.08
CA GLN A 243 -9.80 9.54 5.97
C GLN A 243 -8.34 9.04 5.88
N ASP A 244 -7.37 9.93 6.09
CA ASP A 244 -5.94 9.60 5.97
C ASP A 244 -5.23 9.34 7.31
N TYR A 245 -5.97 9.26 8.42
CA TYR A 245 -5.40 8.91 9.73
C TYR A 245 -4.86 7.47 9.71
N LYS A 246 -3.58 7.32 10.06
CA LYS A 246 -2.81 6.05 10.04
C LYS A 246 -2.24 5.70 11.43
N GLY A 247 -2.87 6.17 12.51
CA GLY A 247 -2.45 5.86 13.88
C GLY A 247 -1.45 6.86 14.46
N GLU A 248 -1.34 8.07 13.91
CA GLU A 248 -0.45 9.11 14.41
C GLU A 248 -0.80 9.52 15.85
N HIS A 249 0.24 9.78 16.66
CA HIS A 249 0.08 10.13 18.07
C HIS A 249 -0.31 11.60 18.30
N THR A 250 -0.23 12.43 17.27
CA THR A 250 -0.68 13.82 17.28
C THR A 250 -1.68 14.04 16.15
N VAL A 251 -2.82 14.65 16.48
CA VAL A 251 -3.91 14.95 15.55
C VAL A 251 -4.10 16.45 15.46
N ILE A 252 -4.13 17.00 14.24
CA ILE A 252 -4.53 18.38 13.98
C ILE A 252 -5.90 18.36 13.31
N LEU A 253 -6.93 18.83 14.02
CA LEU A 253 -8.24 19.13 13.42
C LEU A 253 -8.18 20.55 12.87
N ASP A 254 -7.79 20.66 11.60
CA ASP A 254 -7.53 21.92 10.92
C ASP A 254 -8.82 22.55 10.37
N GLU A 255 -8.94 23.86 10.54
CA GLU A 255 -10.09 24.67 10.13
C GLU A 255 -11.45 24.12 10.59
N LEU A 256 -11.52 23.60 11.81
CA LEU A 256 -12.75 23.08 12.38
C LEU A 256 -13.81 24.20 12.47
N ARG A 257 -14.97 23.95 11.87
CA ARG A 257 -16.13 24.86 11.85
C ARG A 257 -17.36 24.18 12.47
N PRO A 258 -18.30 24.97 13.01
CA PRO A 258 -19.56 24.45 13.52
C PRO A 258 -20.23 23.52 12.50
N LYS A 259 -20.85 22.43 12.98
CA LYS A 259 -21.59 21.44 12.17
C LYS A 259 -20.74 20.62 11.18
N VAL A 260 -19.41 20.71 11.23
CA VAL A 260 -18.52 19.82 10.46
C VAL A 260 -18.38 18.45 11.11
N ILE A 261 -18.39 18.41 12.44
CA ILE A 261 -18.42 17.21 13.27
C ILE A 261 -19.59 17.31 14.23
N GLU A 262 -20.25 16.20 14.53
CA GLU A 262 -21.26 16.15 15.59
C GLU A 262 -20.63 16.50 16.93
N TYR A 263 -21.34 17.28 17.75
CA TYR A 263 -20.77 17.77 19.02
C TYR A 263 -20.44 16.62 19.98
N ALA A 264 -21.27 15.59 20.02
CA ALA A 264 -21.02 14.38 20.82
C ALA A 264 -19.72 13.66 20.39
N ASP A 265 -19.43 13.60 19.09
CA ASP A 265 -18.19 13.01 18.58
C ASP A 265 -16.98 13.87 18.92
N LEU A 266 -17.09 15.20 18.84
CA LEU A 266 -16.04 16.11 19.29
C LEU A 266 -15.72 15.89 20.78
N LEU A 267 -16.74 15.78 21.63
CA LEU A 267 -16.58 15.50 23.06
C LEU A 267 -15.92 14.15 23.31
N ARG A 268 -16.29 13.12 22.53
CA ARG A 268 -15.69 11.78 22.64
C ARG A 268 -14.22 11.76 22.22
N ILE A 269 -13.87 12.46 21.14
CA ILE A 269 -12.50 12.53 20.61
C ILE A 269 -11.59 13.34 21.52
N THR A 270 -12.09 14.42 22.11
CA THR A 270 -11.32 15.30 23.01
C THR A 270 -11.30 14.80 24.46
N ASP A 271 -11.95 13.69 24.76
CA ASP A 271 -12.03 13.18 26.12
C ASP A 271 -10.65 12.72 26.63
N PRO A 272 -10.10 13.35 27.69
CA PRO A 272 -8.77 13.03 28.21
C PRO A 272 -8.65 11.64 28.84
N TYR A 273 -9.78 10.98 29.15
CA TYR A 273 -9.82 9.71 29.87
C TYR A 273 -10.64 8.62 29.17
N SER A 274 -11.16 8.84 27.97
CA SER A 274 -12.05 7.87 27.33
C SER A 274 -11.30 6.60 26.89
N PRO A 275 -11.62 5.43 27.46
CA PRO A 275 -11.10 4.16 26.97
C PRO A 275 -11.87 3.81 25.69
N GLY A 276 -11.37 4.22 24.52
CA GLY A 276 -11.99 3.82 23.25
C GLY A 276 -12.50 4.93 22.34
N ALA A 277 -11.95 6.15 22.38
CA ALA A 277 -12.36 7.22 21.46
C ALA A 277 -12.25 6.78 19.99
N MET A 278 -13.37 6.53 19.33
CA MET A 278 -13.37 6.22 17.89
C MET A 278 -13.63 7.51 17.14
N ALA A 279 -12.81 7.79 16.14
CA ALA A 279 -13.05 8.88 15.21
C ALA A 279 -14.01 8.39 14.11
N PRO A 280 -15.09 9.15 13.81
CA PRO A 280 -16.01 8.80 12.75
C PRO A 280 -15.30 8.85 11.38
N SER A 281 -15.51 7.82 10.55
CA SER A 281 -15.00 7.77 9.17
C SER A 281 -15.97 6.98 8.28
N ARG A 282 -16.01 7.28 6.98
CA ARG A 282 -17.10 6.83 6.07
C ARG A 282 -17.24 5.31 5.93
N TYR A 283 -16.13 4.59 6.02
CA TYR A 283 -16.10 3.15 5.77
C TYR A 283 -16.09 2.36 7.08
N HIS A 284 -15.24 2.77 8.01
CA HIS A 284 -15.16 2.24 9.37
C HIS A 284 -14.61 3.31 10.32
N ASP A 285 -15.10 3.29 11.55
CA ASP A 285 -14.58 4.08 12.66
C ASP A 285 -13.09 3.80 12.89
N LYS A 286 -12.31 4.86 13.17
CA LYS A 286 -10.86 4.76 13.38
C LYS A 286 -10.49 4.83 14.85
N TYR A 287 -9.62 3.93 15.28
CA TYR A 287 -9.07 3.94 16.64
C TYR A 287 -8.02 5.04 16.78
N LEU A 288 -8.35 6.13 17.48
CA LEU A 288 -7.42 7.23 17.75
C LEU A 288 -6.32 6.85 18.76
N ALA A 289 -5.09 6.71 18.31
CA ALA A 289 -3.91 6.45 19.12
C ALA A 289 -3.17 7.74 19.53
N CYS A 290 -3.88 8.84 19.83
CA CYS A 290 -3.25 10.14 20.06
C CYS A 290 -3.24 10.59 21.53
N ASP A 291 -2.17 11.27 21.93
CA ASP A 291 -2.02 11.94 23.24
C ASP A 291 -2.03 13.48 23.15
N LEU A 292 -2.05 14.00 21.91
CA LEU A 292 -2.14 15.42 21.61
C LEU A 292 -3.13 15.66 20.47
N ILE A 293 -4.12 16.51 20.73
CA ILE A 293 -5.08 16.99 19.74
C ILE A 293 -4.94 18.51 19.65
N ILE A 294 -4.73 19.03 18.45
CA ILE A 294 -4.65 20.46 18.18
C ILE A 294 -5.81 20.82 17.27
N ILE A 295 -6.69 21.69 17.72
CA ILE A 295 -7.83 22.17 16.96
C ILE A 295 -7.49 23.57 16.46
N THR A 296 -7.60 23.81 15.16
CA THR A 296 -7.56 25.18 14.62
C THR A 296 -8.95 25.57 14.17
N SER A 297 -9.40 26.78 14.52
CA SER A 297 -10.75 27.23 14.17
C SER A 297 -10.79 28.74 13.95
N PRO A 298 -11.68 29.28 13.09
CA PRO A 298 -11.97 30.71 13.13
C PRO A 298 -12.76 31.13 14.38
N TYR A 299 -13.33 30.17 15.12
CA TYR A 299 -14.16 30.40 16.30
C TYR A 299 -13.40 30.07 17.59
N SER A 300 -13.59 30.89 18.62
CA SER A 300 -13.29 30.48 19.99
C SER A 300 -14.17 29.27 20.39
N PRO A 301 -13.78 28.44 21.35
CA PRO A 301 -14.58 27.28 21.74
C PRO A 301 -16.04 27.61 22.10
N ILE A 302 -16.27 28.71 22.82
CA ILE A 302 -17.63 29.16 23.19
C ILE A 302 -18.44 29.60 21.97
N SER A 303 -17.84 30.40 21.09
CA SER A 303 -18.51 30.81 19.85
C SER A 303 -18.76 29.63 18.90
N PHE A 304 -17.88 28.62 18.91
CA PHE A 304 -18.07 27.40 18.13
C PHE A 304 -19.29 26.62 18.63
N TYR A 305 -19.43 26.49 19.95
CA TYR A 305 -20.56 25.86 20.60
C TYR A 305 -21.86 26.62 20.31
N ASP A 306 -21.87 27.93 20.52
CA ASP A 306 -23.07 28.76 20.30
C ASP A 306 -23.54 28.67 18.83
N GLU A 307 -22.63 28.73 17.86
CA GLU A 307 -22.95 28.58 16.44
C GLU A 307 -23.42 27.16 16.05
N THR A 308 -22.88 26.13 16.72
CA THR A 308 -23.28 24.73 16.49
C THR A 308 -24.75 24.54 16.86
N PHE A 309 -25.17 25.10 17.98
CA PHE A 309 -26.52 24.95 18.54
C PHE A 309 -27.48 26.11 18.21
N GLY A 310 -27.02 27.16 17.51
CA GLY A 310 -27.84 28.34 17.20
C GLY A 310 -28.23 29.12 18.46
N ILE A 311 -27.33 29.19 19.43
CA ILE A 311 -27.54 29.92 20.69
C ILE A 311 -27.39 31.41 20.43
N THR A 312 -28.34 32.16 20.93
CA THR A 312 -28.42 33.62 20.86
C THR A 312 -28.73 34.15 22.26
N ARG A 313 -28.54 35.45 22.49
CA ARG A 313 -28.93 36.08 23.76
C ARG A 313 -30.41 35.87 24.08
N GLN A 314 -31.27 35.80 23.05
CA GLN A 314 -32.72 35.64 23.22
C GLN A 314 -33.14 34.24 23.66
N ASN A 315 -32.42 33.18 23.25
CA ASN A 315 -32.79 31.79 23.56
C ASN A 315 -31.87 31.13 24.60
N LEU A 316 -30.85 31.82 25.09
CA LEU A 316 -29.83 31.29 26.00
C LEU A 316 -30.42 30.59 27.22
N ILE A 317 -31.30 31.25 27.97
CA ILE A 317 -31.87 30.69 29.22
C ILE A 317 -32.66 29.40 28.94
N ARG A 318 -33.48 29.40 27.88
CA ARG A 318 -34.26 28.25 27.47
C ARG A 318 -33.38 27.10 27.00
N PHE A 319 -32.30 27.42 26.30
CA PHE A 319 -31.37 26.41 25.80
C PHE A 319 -30.60 25.75 26.94
N LEU A 320 -30.02 26.56 27.84
CA LEU A 320 -29.24 26.06 28.98
C LEU A 320 -30.06 25.18 29.93
N SER A 321 -31.37 25.37 30.03
CA SER A 321 -32.23 24.54 30.89
C SER A 321 -32.61 23.18 30.30
N THR A 322 -32.34 22.93 29.02
CA THR A 322 -32.79 21.72 28.30
C THR A 322 -31.64 20.93 27.66
N CYS A 323 -30.46 21.53 27.53
CA CYS A 323 -29.33 20.92 26.85
C CYS A 323 -28.59 19.92 27.75
N ILE A 324 -28.40 18.70 27.26
CA ILE A 324 -27.62 17.65 27.92
C ILE A 324 -26.12 17.85 27.66
N ASP A 325 -25.77 18.18 26.41
CA ASP A 325 -24.39 18.35 25.96
C ASP A 325 -23.94 19.81 26.11
N THR A 326 -23.55 20.19 27.33
CA THR A 326 -23.23 21.59 27.64
C THR A 326 -21.85 22.04 27.12
N PHE A 327 -21.62 23.35 27.07
CA PHE A 327 -20.32 23.93 26.71
C PHE A 327 -19.21 23.51 27.68
N GLU A 328 -19.53 23.43 28.97
CA GLU A 328 -18.60 23.07 30.04
C GLU A 328 -18.04 21.65 29.84
N GLN A 329 -18.76 20.80 29.08
CA GLN A 329 -18.22 19.51 28.67
C GLN A 329 -17.06 19.64 27.70
N LEU A 330 -17.12 20.54 26.73
CA LEU A 330 -16.00 20.80 25.85
C LEU A 330 -14.89 21.54 26.59
N GLU A 331 -15.24 22.55 27.38
CA GLU A 331 -14.25 23.42 28.04
C GLU A 331 -13.31 22.62 28.95
N ARG A 332 -13.83 21.72 29.78
CA ARG A 332 -12.99 20.90 30.67
C ARG A 332 -12.01 19.96 29.94
N ARG A 333 -12.20 19.75 28.64
CA ARG A 333 -11.34 18.91 27.79
C ARG A 333 -10.25 19.72 27.13
N ILE A 334 -10.42 21.04 26.98
CA ILE A 334 -9.44 21.95 26.39
C ILE A 334 -8.41 22.32 27.47
N MET A 335 -7.16 21.93 27.26
CA MET A 335 -6.05 22.20 28.18
C MET A 335 -5.45 23.58 27.94
N LEU A 336 -5.42 24.05 26.68
CA LEU A 336 -4.82 25.32 26.30
C LEU A 336 -5.59 25.96 25.17
N THR A 337 -6.01 27.21 25.38
CA THR A 337 -6.63 28.03 24.34
C THR A 337 -5.68 29.16 23.93
N ILE A 338 -5.44 29.31 22.63
CA ILE A 338 -4.56 30.34 22.03
C ILE A 338 -5.38 31.18 21.06
N HIS A 339 -5.39 32.50 21.27
CA HIS A 339 -5.90 33.44 20.28
C HIS A 339 -4.76 33.93 19.39
N VAL A 340 -4.97 33.92 18.08
CA VAL A 340 -3.99 34.29 17.05
C VAL A 340 -4.51 35.45 16.22
N GLU A 341 -3.87 36.59 16.37
CA GLU A 341 -4.11 37.85 15.64
C GLU A 341 -3.04 38.05 14.56
N ASP A 342 -3.14 39.11 13.77
CA ASP A 342 -2.18 39.35 12.67
C ASP A 342 -0.75 39.64 13.16
N THR A 343 -0.62 40.32 14.30
CA THR A 343 0.67 40.78 14.83
C THR A 343 1.16 39.98 16.02
N GLN A 344 0.27 39.26 16.71
CA GLN A 344 0.58 38.58 17.96
C GLN A 344 -0.31 37.36 18.19
N PHE A 345 0.09 36.52 19.14
CA PHE A 345 -0.75 35.47 19.70
C PHE A 345 -0.49 35.34 21.20
N TYR A 346 -1.50 34.89 21.93
CA TYR A 346 -1.45 34.80 23.39
C TYR A 346 -2.40 33.72 23.89
N MET A 347 -2.18 33.29 25.13
CA MET A 347 -3.07 32.36 25.81
C MET A 347 -4.32 33.08 26.30
N THR A 348 -5.46 32.41 26.27
CA THR A 348 -6.73 32.92 26.80
C THR A 348 -7.32 32.00 27.85
N GLU A 349 -8.09 32.57 28.77
CA GLU A 349 -8.85 31.84 29.79
C GLU A 349 -10.34 32.12 29.62
N TYR A 350 -11.18 31.12 29.86
CA TYR A 350 -12.63 31.29 29.74
C TYR A 350 -13.20 32.01 30.97
N ASP A 351 -13.88 33.12 30.74
CA ASP A 351 -14.70 33.81 31.71
C ASP A 351 -16.15 33.29 31.60
N GLY A 352 -16.52 32.41 32.52
CA GLY A 352 -17.85 31.82 32.57
C GLY A 352 -18.98 32.80 32.88
N ILE A 353 -18.69 33.96 33.47
CA ILE A 353 -19.70 34.98 33.77
C ILE A 353 -20.10 35.69 32.49
N ASN A 354 -19.09 36.12 31.72
CA ASN A 354 -19.31 36.88 30.48
C ASN A 354 -19.45 35.97 29.24
N ARG A 355 -19.20 34.65 29.37
CA ARG A 355 -19.18 33.66 28.29
C ARG A 355 -18.21 34.06 27.17
N GLU A 356 -17.01 34.47 27.54
CA GLU A 356 -15.98 34.90 26.59
C GLU A 356 -14.59 34.42 27.00
N TYR A 357 -13.64 34.49 26.08
CA TYR A 357 -12.23 34.21 26.36
C TYR A 357 -11.45 35.49 26.52
N ILE A 358 -10.83 35.65 27.69
CA ILE A 358 -10.04 36.83 28.04
C ILE A 358 -8.53 36.53 27.91
N PRO A 359 -7.71 37.50 27.45
CA PRO A 359 -6.27 37.31 27.37
C PRO A 359 -5.63 37.06 28.73
N LYS A 360 -4.77 36.04 28.83
CA LYS A 360 -3.92 35.85 30.01
C LYS A 360 -2.73 36.79 29.96
N VAL A 361 -2.58 37.58 31.02
CA VAL A 361 -1.50 38.55 31.19
C VAL A 361 -0.13 37.88 31.03
N ASN A 362 0.82 38.58 30.40
CA ASN A 362 2.21 38.14 30.16
C ASN A 362 2.40 36.90 29.28
N THR A 363 1.41 36.55 28.43
CA THR A 363 1.53 35.42 27.49
C THR A 363 1.70 35.83 26.02
N TYR A 364 1.72 37.13 25.74
CA TYR A 364 1.84 37.70 24.40
C TYR A 364 3.16 37.35 23.72
N LYS A 365 3.06 36.95 22.45
CA LYS A 365 4.19 36.68 21.57
C LYS A 365 3.91 37.26 20.19
N ASN A 366 4.95 37.77 19.53
CA ASN A 366 4.86 38.27 18.16
C ASN A 366 4.46 37.15 17.19
N ASN A 367 3.65 37.48 16.18
CA ASN A 367 3.19 36.54 15.16
C ASN A 367 3.88 36.76 13.80
N PRO A 368 4.93 35.98 13.49
CA PRO A 368 5.58 36.03 12.18
C PRO A 368 4.83 35.21 11.11
N TYR A 369 3.75 34.50 11.45
CA TYR A 369 3.11 33.50 10.58
C TYR A 369 1.84 34.00 9.86
N SER A 370 1.37 35.21 10.16
CA SER A 370 0.21 35.80 9.51
C SER A 370 0.45 36.04 8.02
N ALA A 371 -0.63 36.15 7.25
CA ALA A 371 -0.56 36.49 5.82
C ALA A 371 0.11 37.85 5.60
N THR A 372 -0.21 38.83 6.45
CA THR A 372 0.41 40.17 6.45
C THR A 372 1.92 40.08 6.65
N SER A 373 2.38 39.35 7.68
CA SER A 373 3.81 39.15 7.94
C SER A 373 4.51 38.41 6.78
N ARG A 374 3.83 37.45 6.14
CA ARG A 374 4.36 36.72 4.98
C ARG A 374 4.46 37.57 3.72
N GLN A 375 3.47 38.43 3.45
CA GLN A 375 3.49 39.34 2.28
C GLN A 375 4.63 40.33 2.37
N ILE A 376 4.86 40.93 3.55
CA ILE A 376 5.99 41.83 3.79
C ILE A 376 7.33 41.14 3.47
N ASN A 377 7.51 39.91 3.96
CA ASN A 377 8.74 39.13 3.70
C ASN A 377 8.87 38.67 2.24
N GLN A 378 7.77 38.32 1.56
CA GLN A 378 7.80 37.93 0.15
C GLN A 378 8.11 39.10 -0.79
N MET A 379 7.59 40.30 -0.52
CA MET A 379 7.91 41.50 -1.29
C MET A 379 9.42 41.82 -1.20
N ALA A 380 9.98 41.82 0.02
CA ALA A 380 11.41 42.03 0.24
C ALA A 380 12.29 41.00 -0.49
N ASN A 381 11.91 39.70 -0.43
CA ASN A 381 12.65 38.65 -1.14
C ASN A 381 12.48 38.73 -2.68
N GLY A 382 11.34 39.20 -3.16
CA GLY A 382 11.06 39.36 -4.59
C GLY A 382 11.87 40.49 -5.21
N GLU A 383 12.01 41.61 -4.50
CA GLU A 383 12.89 42.72 -4.89
C GLU A 383 14.36 42.27 -4.90
N GLU A 384 14.83 41.58 -3.86
CA GLU A 384 16.20 41.06 -3.81
C GLU A 384 16.48 40.04 -4.93
N LEU A 385 15.51 39.16 -5.22
CA LEU A 385 15.62 38.21 -6.32
C LEU A 385 15.63 38.91 -7.68
N PHE A 386 14.77 39.91 -7.88
CA PHE A 386 14.72 40.70 -9.11
C PHE A 386 16.05 41.41 -9.37
N GLU A 387 16.58 42.11 -8.37
CA GLU A 387 17.89 42.76 -8.45
C GLU A 387 19.00 41.75 -8.79
N LYS A 388 19.02 40.56 -8.15
CA LYS A 388 19.99 39.50 -8.48
C LYS A 388 19.83 38.90 -9.88
N LEU A 389 18.61 38.90 -10.44
CA LEU A 389 18.35 38.34 -11.76
C LEU A 389 18.69 39.32 -12.90
N PHE A 390 18.75 40.62 -12.60
CA PHE A 390 18.94 41.68 -13.59
C PHE A 390 20.13 42.62 -13.29
N SER A 391 21.01 42.25 -12.36
CA SER A 391 22.37 42.80 -12.18
C SER A 391 23.41 41.91 -12.84
#